data_AF-A0A0P6XGW7-F1
#
_entry.id   AF-A0A0P6XGW7-F1
#
_cell.length_a   1.000
_cell.length_b   1.000
_cell.length_c   1.000
_cell.angle_alpha   90.00
_cell.angle_beta   90.00
_cell.angle_gamma   90.00
#
_symmetry.space_group_name_H-M   'P 1'
#
loop_
_entity.id
_entity.type
_entity.pdbx_description
1 polymer ?
#
loop_
_entity_poly.entity_id
_entity_poly.type
_entity_poly.pdbx_seq_one_letter_code
_entity_poly.pdbx_strand_id
1 'polypeptide(L)'
;MAKNVDQMLASKFVCEKCHHQGATVERLAMSGTGLSRMLEIQAHRYAFVSCNNCGHTEVYNLRTLEGSDDLGHLLEILFMD
;
A
#
# COMPACT_ATOMS: atom_id res chain seq x y z
N MET A 1 -4.89 -1.15 -13.72
CA MET A 1 -5.50 -0.77 -12.43
C MET A 1 -4.48 -0.58 -11.31
N ALA A 2 -3.47 -1.45 -11.13
CA ALA A 2 -2.38 -1.30 -10.13
C ALA A 2 -1.76 0.11 -10.01
N LYS A 3 -1.47 0.78 -11.14
CA LYS A 3 -0.86 2.13 -11.13
C LYS A 3 -1.69 3.19 -10.41
N ASN A 4 -3.01 3.03 -10.31
CA ASN A 4 -3.88 4.02 -9.66
C ASN A 4 -3.75 3.98 -8.13
N VAL A 5 -3.73 2.80 -7.53
CA VAL A 5 -3.67 2.64 -6.07
C VAL A 5 -2.35 3.17 -5.51
N ASP A 6 -1.22 2.86 -6.16
CA ASP A 6 0.09 3.32 -5.69
C ASP A 6 0.22 4.84 -5.77
N GLN A 7 -0.24 5.44 -6.87
CA GLN A 7 -0.20 6.89 -7.05
C GLN A 7 -1.13 7.61 -6.07
N MET A 8 -2.27 6.98 -5.73
CA MET A 8 -3.15 7.48 -4.68
C MET A 8 -2.51 7.43 -3.30
N LEU A 9 -1.95 6.27 -2.91
CA LEU A 9 -1.22 6.14 -1.64
C LEU A 9 -0.08 7.17 -1.57
N ALA A 10 0.71 7.33 -2.63
CA ALA A 10 1.81 8.30 -2.67
C ALA A 10 1.35 9.75 -2.49
N SER A 11 0.20 10.13 -3.06
CA SER A 11 -0.27 11.53 -3.08
C SER A 11 -1.21 11.91 -1.94
N LYS A 12 -1.97 10.95 -1.40
CA LYS A 12 -2.96 11.17 -0.33
C LYS A 12 -2.44 10.84 1.05
N PHE A 13 -1.32 10.13 1.16
CA PHE A 13 -0.70 9.83 2.45
C PHE A 13 -0.32 11.10 3.21
N VAL A 14 -0.71 11.14 4.49
CA VAL A 14 -0.30 12.14 5.47
C VAL A 14 0.36 11.40 6.61
N CYS A 15 1.60 11.75 6.91
CA CYS A 15 2.37 11.04 7.92
C CYS A 15 1.86 11.35 9.33
N GLU A 16 1.44 10.33 10.09
CA GLU A 16 1.02 10.48 11.50
C GLU A 16 2.14 10.99 12.43
N LYS A 17 3.41 10.84 12.04
CA LYS A 17 4.55 11.26 12.89
C LYS A 17 4.98 12.71 12.69
N CYS A 18 4.94 13.21 11.46
CA CYS A 18 5.47 14.54 11.13
C CYS A 18 4.50 15.43 10.34
N HIS A 19 3.28 14.94 10.06
CA HIS A 19 2.20 15.62 9.33
C HIS A 19 2.58 16.09 7.92
N HIS A 20 3.70 15.59 7.37
CA HIS A 20 4.08 15.84 5.99
C HIS A 20 3.17 15.06 5.03
N GLN A 21 2.75 15.72 3.96
CA GLN A 21 1.97 15.11 2.89
C GLN A 21 2.90 14.56 1.82
N GLY A 22 2.68 13.31 1.43
CA GLY A 22 3.41 12.66 0.36
C GLY A 22 4.33 11.55 0.83
N ALA A 23 4.34 10.46 0.06
CA ALA A 23 5.12 9.28 0.33
C ALA A 23 5.64 8.61 -0.95
N THR A 24 6.64 7.76 -0.77
CA THR A 24 7.10 6.81 -1.77
C THR A 24 6.45 5.46 -1.49
N VAL A 25 5.96 4.80 -2.54
CA VAL A 25 5.23 3.53 -2.43
C VAL A 25 6.00 2.41 -3.12
N GLU A 26 6.29 1.35 -2.38
CA GLU A 26 6.95 0.16 -2.88
C GLU A 26 6.09 -1.08 -2.66
N ARG A 27 5.92 -1.89 -3.71
CA ARG A 27 5.17 -3.14 -3.61
C ARG A 27 6.11 -4.27 -3.23
N LEU A 28 5.86 -4.90 -2.09
CA LEU A 28 6.58 -6.10 -1.68
C LEU A 28 5.76 -7.33 -2.05
N ALA A 29 6.30 -8.15 -2.96
CA ALA A 29 5.80 -9.49 -3.21
C ALA A 29 6.62 -10.47 -2.35
N MET A 30 6.02 -10.95 -1.25
CA MET A 30 6.61 -12.04 -0.49
C MET A 30 6.43 -13.34 -1.27
N SER A 31 7.39 -13.69 -2.13
CA SER A 31 7.41 -15.00 -2.76
C SER A 31 7.86 -16.03 -1.72
N GLY A 32 6.94 -16.88 -1.26
CA GLY A 32 7.29 -18.03 -0.43
C GLY A 32 8.29 -18.94 -1.17
N THR A 33 9.23 -19.52 -0.43
CA THR A 33 10.19 -20.50 -0.96
C THR A 33 9.49 -21.83 -1.29
N GLY A 34 9.95 -22.54 -2.33
CA GLY A 34 9.43 -23.87 -2.72
C GLY A 34 8.29 -23.87 -3.75
N LEU A 35 7.41 -24.89 -3.68
CA LEU A 35 6.29 -25.14 -4.60
C LEU A 35 5.28 -23.98 -4.69
N SER A 36 5.27 -23.08 -3.70
CA SER A 36 4.42 -21.88 -3.65
C SER A 36 4.71 -20.87 -4.79
N ARG A 37 5.90 -20.91 -5.40
CA ARG A 37 6.25 -20.08 -6.58
C ARG A 37 5.70 -20.63 -7.90
N MET A 38 5.40 -21.93 -7.95
CA MET A 38 5.01 -22.64 -9.19
C MET A 38 3.49 -22.64 -9.43
N LEU A 39 2.71 -22.37 -8.38
CA LEU A 39 1.24 -22.38 -8.44
C LEU A 39 0.61 -20.98 -8.48
N GLU A 40 1.40 -19.89 -8.49
CA GLU A 40 0.96 -18.47 -8.50
C GLU A 40 -0.15 -18.10 -7.49
N ILE A 41 -0.51 -18.98 -6.56
CA ILE A 41 -1.89 -18.95 -6.08
C ILE A 41 -2.13 -17.82 -5.10
N GLN A 42 -1.17 -17.37 -4.30
CA GLN A 42 -1.39 -16.20 -3.43
C GLN A 42 -0.10 -15.44 -3.09
N ALA A 43 0.40 -14.63 -4.03
CA ALA A 43 1.28 -13.53 -3.63
C ALA A 43 0.47 -12.61 -2.72
N HIS A 44 0.79 -12.61 -1.42
CA HIS A 44 0.33 -11.57 -0.53
C HIS A 44 1.04 -10.29 -0.99
N ARG A 45 0.29 -9.37 -1.60
CA ARG A 45 0.81 -8.12 -2.14
C ARG A 45 0.63 -7.07 -1.06
N TYR A 46 1.73 -6.60 -0.49
CA TYR A 46 1.72 -5.49 0.44
C TYR A 46 2.32 -4.25 -0.23
N ALA A 47 1.83 -3.07 0.13
CA ALA A 47 2.43 -1.80 -0.22
C ALA A 47 3.07 -1.19 1.01
N PHE A 48 4.34 -0.83 0.89
CA PHE A 48 5.11 -0.09 1.86
C PHE A 48 5.05 1.37 1.44
N VAL A 49 4.51 2.22 2.31
CA VAL A 49 4.29 3.64 2.05
C VAL A 49 5.17 4.42 3.02
N SER A 50 6.25 5.00 2.50
CA SER A 50 7.28 5.67 3.30
C SER A 50 7.19 7.18 3.15
N CYS A 51 7.06 7.89 4.27
CA CYS A 51 7.05 9.35 4.31
C CYS A 51 8.32 9.93 3.69
N ASN A 52 8.18 10.85 2.74
CA ASN A 52 9.30 11.49 2.06
C ASN A 52 10.11 12.44 2.96
N ASN A 53 9.61 12.76 4.15
CA ASN A 53 10.23 13.69 5.08
C ASN A 53 10.95 12.98 6.24
N CYS A 54 10.26 12.13 7.00
CA CYS A 54 10.81 11.50 8.21
C CYS A 54 11.10 9.99 8.06
N GLY A 55 10.76 9.36 6.94
CA GLY A 55 10.99 7.93 6.70
C GLY A 55 10.07 6.97 7.45
N HIS A 56 9.11 7.47 8.25
CA HIS A 56 8.07 6.62 8.83
C HIS A 56 7.36 5.82 7.72
N THR A 57 7.20 4.52 7.92
CA THR A 57 6.71 3.60 6.89
C THR A 57 5.54 2.80 7.41
N GLU A 58 4.44 2.86 6.67
CA GLU A 58 3.23 2.08 6.92
C GLU A 58 3.09 0.96 5.88
N VAL A 59 2.42 -0.12 6.27
CA VAL A 59 2.26 -1.31 5.42
C VAL A 59 0.78 -1.58 5.19
N TYR A 60 0.37 -1.56 3.92
CA TYR A 60 -1.01 -1.75 3.48
C TYR A 60 -1.18 -3.09 2.76
N ASN A 61 -2.30 -3.77 3.02
CA ASN A 61 -2.65 -5.00 2.31
C ASN A 61 -3.35 -4.66 0.98
N LEU A 62 -2.68 -4.90 -0.15
CA LEU A 62 -3.21 -4.57 -1.47
C LEU A 62 -4.39 -5.46 -1.88
N ARG A 63 -4.61 -6.63 -1.27
CA ARG A 63 -5.83 -7.42 -1.59
C ARG A 63 -7.09 -6.69 -1.19
N THR A 64 -7.06 -5.99 -0.06
CA THR A 64 -8.18 -5.18 0.42
C THR A 64 -8.38 -3.93 -0.45
N LEU A 65 -7.28 -3.33 -0.92
CA LEU A 65 -7.29 -2.09 -1.71
C LEU A 65 -7.55 -2.28 -3.21
N GLU A 66 -7.11 -3.39 -3.82
CA GLU A 66 -7.29 -3.66 -5.26
C GLU A 66 -8.61 -4.43 -5.54
N GLY A 67 -9.22 -5.06 -4.53
CA GLY A 67 -10.50 -5.76 -4.66
C GLY A 67 -11.73 -4.85 -4.50
N SER A 68 -11.52 -3.60 -4.10
CA SER A 68 -12.54 -2.56 -3.98
C SER A 68 -12.28 -1.50 -5.05
N ASP A 69 -13.13 -1.42 -6.07
CA ASP A 69 -13.10 -0.35 -7.09
C ASP A 69 -13.52 1.02 -6.51
N ASP A 70 -13.43 1.21 -5.18
CA ASP A 70 -13.98 2.34 -4.49
C ASP A 70 -12.89 3.16 -3.79
N LEU A 71 -12.61 4.33 -4.36
CA LEU A 71 -11.79 5.38 -3.77
C LEU A 71 -12.26 5.73 -2.34
N GLY A 72 -13.56 5.57 -2.05
CA GLY A 72 -14.16 5.84 -0.75
C GLY A 72 -13.56 4.97 0.37
N HIS A 73 -13.36 3.68 0.12
CA HIS A 73 -12.85 2.75 1.14
C HIS A 73 -11.35 3.00 1.43
N LEU A 74 -10.59 3.48 0.44
CA LEU A 74 -9.19 3.86 0.66
C LEU A 74 -9.09 5.15 1.48
N LEU A 75 -9.98 6.12 1.23
CA LEU A 75 -10.08 7.32 2.06
C LEU A 75 -10.51 6.99 3.49
N GLU A 76 -11.46 6.07 3.68
CA GLU A 76 -11.91 5.65 5.01
C GLU A 76 -10.78 5.03 5.84
N ILE A 77 -9.93 4.19 5.24
CA ILE A 77 -8.76 3.62 5.92
C ILE A 77 -7.71 4.69 6.26
N LEU A 78 -7.48 5.66 5.37
CA LEU A 78 -6.46 6.70 5.55
C LEU A 78 -6.88 7.85 6.48
N PHE A 79 -8.19 8.09 6.63
CA PHE A 79 -8.75 9.19 7.42
C PHE A 79 -9.53 8.70 8.64
N MET A 80 -9.28 7.46 9.10
CA MET A 80 -9.98 6.90 10.25
C MET A 80 -9.53 7.50 11.60
N ASP A 81 -8.48 8.33 11.62
CA ASP A 81 -8.10 9.24 12.72
C ASP A 81 -7.31 10.45 12.20
#